data_AF-A0A5N7JS64-F1
#
_entry.id   AF-A0A5N7JS64-F1
#
_cell.length_a   1.000
_cell.length_b   1.000
_cell.length_c   1.000
_cell.angle_alpha   90.00
_cell.angle_beta   90.00
_cell.angle_gamma   90.00
#
_symmetry.space_group_name_H-M   'P 1'
#
loop_
_entity.id
_entity.type
_entity.pdbx_description
1 polymer ?
#
loop_
_entity_poly.entity_id
_entity_poly.type
_entity_poly.pdbx_seq_one_letter_code
_entity_poly.pdbx_strand_id
1 'polypeptide(L)'
;MSKIDFYDERELITFPAAVKRMKKEIRDNVTLALPQDRDDAKFLYGHIIETVEHKEKATEKLSELITRYDYVLIDVNVDIELIRRYADLVAIVLDSHCLMSIQSAGAFAAALRRIKCRETSPAYFGLITNNDVGAVSPELEEYVGDLPALDDSLRAEFEDARHTYTRRREAILKAIGELELPTLTTELTAAHRVAIEIYNKDKAFMEGYSYFHSLADVAPDSHAAREMRRLTDELINFRM
;
A
#
# COMPACT_ATOMS: atom_id res chain seq x y z
N MET A 1 -14.50 25.09 -2.53
CA MET A 1 -13.92 24.21 -1.50
C MET A 1 -13.98 22.80 -2.06
N SER A 2 -12.84 22.14 -2.24
CA SER A 2 -12.79 20.77 -2.77
C SER A 2 -13.40 19.83 -1.75
N LYS A 3 -14.30 18.94 -2.17
CA LYS A 3 -14.96 17.98 -1.28
C LYS A 3 -14.13 16.70 -1.23
N ILE A 4 -13.80 16.23 -0.03
CA ILE A 4 -13.13 14.95 0.21
C ILE A 4 -14.05 14.14 1.11
N ASP A 5 -14.42 12.94 0.65
CA ASP A 5 -15.25 12.00 1.39
C ASP A 5 -14.52 10.65 1.49
N PHE A 6 -14.64 10.00 2.64
CA PHE A 6 -14.07 8.69 2.89
C PHE A 6 -15.18 7.65 2.94
N TYR A 7 -14.95 6.52 2.29
CA TYR A 7 -15.87 5.39 2.26
C TYR A 7 -15.12 4.11 2.61
N ASP A 8 -15.70 3.29 3.47
CA ASP A 8 -15.23 1.92 3.67
C ASP A 8 -15.73 1.06 2.49
N GLU A 9 -14.84 0.31 1.84
CA GLU A 9 -15.20 -0.59 0.74
C GLU A 9 -16.30 -1.58 1.15
N ARG A 10 -16.30 -2.01 2.41
CA ARG A 10 -17.31 -2.93 2.97
C ARG A 10 -18.71 -2.32 2.97
N GLU A 11 -18.82 -0.99 2.89
CA GLU A 11 -20.07 -0.25 2.85
C GLU A 11 -20.46 0.21 1.44
N LEU A 12 -19.71 -0.22 0.42
CA LEU A 12 -19.97 0.06 -0.98
C LEU A 12 -20.52 -1.15 -1.74
N ILE A 13 -21.52 -0.88 -2.58
CA ILE A 13 -22.00 -1.81 -3.59
C ILE A 13 -21.01 -1.76 -4.76
N THR A 14 -20.15 -2.78 -4.86
CA THR A 14 -19.19 -2.95 -5.96
C THR A 14 -19.81 -3.75 -7.09
N PHE A 15 -19.90 -5.08 -6.97
CA PHE A 15 -20.54 -5.93 -7.97
C PHE A 15 -21.56 -6.91 -7.37
N PRO A 16 -22.71 -7.16 -8.03
CA PRO A 16 -23.80 -7.99 -7.48
C PRO A 16 -23.37 -9.42 -7.10
N ALA A 17 -22.36 -9.96 -7.77
CA ALA A 17 -21.87 -11.31 -7.50
C ALA A 17 -20.96 -11.41 -6.25
N ALA A 18 -20.42 -10.30 -5.74
CA ALA A 18 -19.48 -10.30 -4.60
C ALA A 18 -20.13 -10.92 -3.36
N VAL A 19 -21.28 -10.38 -2.95
CA VAL A 19 -22.02 -10.84 -1.77
C VAL A 19 -22.46 -12.30 -1.95
N LYS A 20 -22.88 -12.69 -3.16
CA LYS A 20 -23.27 -14.08 -3.44
C LYS A 20 -22.08 -15.04 -3.29
N ARG A 21 -20.88 -14.65 -3.73
CA ARG A 21 -19.64 -15.43 -3.57
C ARG A 21 -19.27 -15.57 -2.09
N MET A 22 -19.26 -14.47 -1.34
CA MET A 22 -18.95 -14.49 0.09
C MET A 22 -19.96 -15.30 0.90
N LYS A 23 -21.26 -15.17 0.61
CA LYS A 23 -22.29 -16.03 1.23
C LYS A 23 -22.11 -17.51 0.93
N LYS A 24 -21.64 -17.85 -0.29
CA LYS A 24 -21.31 -19.23 -0.63
C LYS A 24 -20.11 -19.71 0.21
N GLU A 25 -19.08 -18.90 0.34
CA GLU A 25 -17.89 -19.22 1.14
C GLU A 25 -18.21 -19.40 2.64
N ILE A 26 -19.04 -18.53 3.21
CA ILE A 26 -19.57 -18.70 4.58
C ILE A 26 -20.39 -19.99 4.69
N ARG A 27 -21.22 -20.30 3.68
CA ARG A 27 -22.01 -21.54 3.70
C ARG A 27 -21.10 -22.76 3.70
N ASP A 28 -20.17 -22.81 2.75
CA ASP A 28 -19.33 -23.98 2.49
C ASP A 28 -18.36 -24.24 3.65
N ASN A 29 -17.85 -23.18 4.30
CA ASN A 29 -16.82 -23.32 5.34
C ASN A 29 -17.33 -23.13 6.77
N VAL A 30 -18.46 -22.46 7.00
CA VAL A 30 -18.98 -22.19 8.36
C VAL A 30 -20.31 -22.92 8.60
N THR A 31 -21.27 -22.78 7.68
CA THR A 31 -22.61 -23.35 7.90
C THR A 31 -22.62 -24.87 7.76
N LEU A 32 -21.89 -25.38 6.77
CA LEU A 32 -21.74 -26.81 6.50
C LEU A 32 -20.63 -27.48 7.30
N ALA A 33 -19.87 -26.72 8.10
CA ALA A 33 -18.89 -27.29 9.02
C ALA A 33 -19.57 -28.22 10.05
N LEU A 34 -18.83 -29.26 10.44
CA LEU A 34 -19.24 -30.16 11.51
C LEU A 34 -19.50 -29.36 12.79
N PRO A 35 -20.50 -29.73 13.62
CA PRO A 35 -20.90 -28.94 14.79
C PRO A 35 -19.75 -28.57 15.73
N GLN A 36 -18.77 -29.46 15.88
CA GLN A 36 -17.58 -29.26 16.73
C GLN A 36 -16.59 -28.22 16.18
N ASP A 37 -16.57 -27.97 14.86
CA ASP A 37 -15.62 -27.08 14.19
C ASP A 37 -16.24 -25.72 13.86
N ARG A 38 -17.54 -25.53 14.16
CA ARG A 38 -18.30 -24.33 13.76
C ARG A 38 -17.83 -23.06 14.43
N ASP A 39 -17.42 -23.13 15.69
CA ASP A 39 -16.96 -21.93 16.40
C ASP A 39 -15.58 -21.49 15.92
N ASP A 40 -14.68 -22.44 15.64
CA ASP A 40 -13.39 -22.18 14.99
C ASP A 40 -13.59 -21.64 13.56
N ALA A 41 -14.52 -22.22 12.79
CA ALA A 41 -14.85 -21.72 11.46
C ALA A 41 -15.44 -20.30 11.52
N LYS A 42 -16.33 -20.00 12.47
CA LYS A 42 -16.84 -18.62 12.66
C LYS A 42 -15.73 -17.66 13.02
N PHE A 43 -14.77 -18.08 13.84
CA PHE A 43 -13.61 -17.25 14.18
C PHE A 43 -12.76 -16.95 12.94
N LEU A 44 -12.38 -17.98 12.18
CA LEU A 44 -11.54 -17.84 10.98
C LEU A 44 -12.22 -17.00 9.88
N TYR A 45 -13.52 -17.21 9.66
CA TYR A 45 -14.31 -16.55 8.61
C TYR A 45 -15.07 -15.31 9.11
N GLY A 46 -14.85 -14.89 10.35
CA GLY A 46 -15.58 -13.77 10.98
C GLY A 46 -15.49 -12.49 10.16
N HIS A 47 -14.32 -12.20 9.61
CA HIS A 47 -14.10 -11.04 8.74
C HIS A 47 -14.96 -11.06 7.46
N ILE A 48 -15.22 -12.24 6.88
CA ILE A 48 -16.09 -12.38 5.70
C ILE A 48 -17.57 -12.22 6.10
N ILE A 49 -17.95 -12.75 7.26
CA ILE A 49 -19.31 -12.59 7.80
C ILE A 49 -19.60 -11.10 8.03
N GLU A 50 -18.73 -10.39 8.74
CA GLU A 50 -18.84 -8.96 9.00
C GLU A 50 -18.89 -8.18 7.67
N THR A 51 -18.02 -8.48 6.72
CA THR A 51 -18.03 -7.84 5.40
C THR A 51 -19.36 -8.02 4.65
N VAL A 52 -19.97 -9.21 4.73
CA VAL A 52 -21.30 -9.44 4.14
C VAL A 52 -22.37 -8.60 4.83
N GLU A 53 -22.36 -8.51 6.16
CA GLU A 53 -23.33 -7.71 6.93
C GLU A 53 -23.24 -6.22 6.59
N HIS A 54 -22.03 -5.67 6.44
CA HIS A 54 -21.84 -4.29 6.00
C HIS A 54 -22.32 -4.10 4.55
N LYS A 55 -21.96 -5.00 3.63
CA LYS A 55 -22.37 -4.90 2.22
C LYS A 55 -23.87 -5.05 1.99
N GLU A 56 -24.60 -5.76 2.86
CA GLU A 56 -26.05 -5.83 2.80
C GLU A 56 -26.76 -4.53 3.17
N LYS A 57 -26.10 -3.69 3.98
CA LYS A 57 -26.59 -2.37 4.40
C LYS A 57 -26.07 -1.24 3.51
N ALA A 58 -25.12 -1.54 2.62
CA ALA A 58 -24.56 -0.59 1.68
C ALA A 58 -25.66 0.06 0.82
N THR A 59 -25.63 1.38 0.74
CA THR A 59 -26.59 2.17 -0.07
C THR A 59 -25.93 2.82 -1.28
N GLU A 60 -24.63 3.06 -1.20
CA GLU A 60 -23.85 3.74 -2.24
C GLU A 60 -23.20 2.73 -3.19
N LYS A 61 -23.28 3.01 -4.51
CA LYS A 61 -22.58 2.21 -5.52
C LYS A 61 -21.26 2.86 -5.91
N LEU A 62 -20.19 2.06 -6.01
CA LEU A 62 -18.88 2.55 -6.46
C LEU A 62 -18.96 3.18 -7.86
N SER A 63 -19.75 2.61 -8.77
CA SER A 63 -19.96 3.18 -10.12
C SER A 63 -20.62 4.57 -10.09
N GLU A 64 -21.48 4.84 -9.10
CA GLU A 64 -22.15 6.13 -8.93
C GLU A 64 -21.26 7.14 -8.19
N LEU A 65 -20.31 6.68 -7.36
CA LEU A 65 -19.28 7.54 -6.79
C LEU A 65 -18.32 8.01 -7.89
N ILE A 66 -17.85 7.11 -8.76
CA ILE A 66 -16.92 7.45 -9.85
C ILE A 66 -17.48 8.54 -10.78
N THR A 67 -18.79 8.59 -11.01
CA THR A 67 -19.42 9.64 -11.83
C THR A 67 -19.62 10.97 -11.10
N ARG A 68 -19.54 11.00 -9.76
CA ARG A 68 -19.75 12.19 -8.92
C ARG A 68 -18.48 12.92 -8.53
N TYR A 69 -17.33 12.23 -8.50
CA TYR A 69 -16.05 12.81 -8.10
C TYR A 69 -15.10 12.93 -9.29
N ASP A 70 -14.26 13.97 -9.25
CA ASP A 70 -13.21 14.16 -10.25
C ASP A 70 -12.15 13.05 -10.19
N TYR A 71 -11.88 12.55 -8.98
CA TYR A 71 -10.94 11.48 -8.68
C TYR A 71 -11.51 10.55 -7.61
N VAL A 72 -11.34 9.25 -7.81
CA VAL A 72 -11.65 8.21 -6.81
C VAL A 72 -10.38 7.39 -6.61
N LEU A 73 -9.82 7.47 -5.40
CA LEU A 73 -8.68 6.65 -4.99
C LEU A 73 -9.22 5.40 -4.31
N ILE A 74 -8.79 4.23 -4.78
CA ILE A 74 -9.22 2.94 -4.25
C ILE A 74 -7.98 2.28 -3.66
N ASP A 75 -7.90 2.25 -2.33
CA ASP A 75 -6.86 1.50 -1.61
C ASP A 75 -7.27 0.02 -1.55
N VAL A 76 -6.51 -0.83 -2.25
CA VAL A 76 -6.82 -2.25 -2.40
C VAL A 76 -5.56 -3.09 -2.22
N ASN A 77 -5.68 -4.18 -1.45
CA ASN A 77 -4.62 -5.18 -1.35
C ASN A 77 -4.52 -6.01 -2.64
N VAL A 78 -5.49 -6.90 -2.88
CA VAL A 78 -5.53 -7.79 -4.06
C VAL A 78 -6.99 -8.04 -4.44
N ASP A 79 -7.67 -7.06 -5.04
CA ASP A 79 -8.97 -7.28 -5.69
C ASP A 79 -8.89 -6.97 -7.19
N ILE A 80 -8.48 -8.01 -7.92
CA ILE A 80 -8.29 -7.95 -9.36
C ILE A 80 -9.60 -7.60 -10.10
N GLU A 81 -10.75 -8.07 -9.61
CA GLU A 81 -12.02 -7.84 -10.29
C GLU A 81 -12.52 -6.41 -10.09
N LEU A 82 -12.29 -5.84 -8.90
CA LEU A 82 -12.56 -4.43 -8.62
C LEU A 82 -11.68 -3.54 -9.51
N ILE A 83 -10.36 -3.76 -9.50
CA ILE A 83 -9.39 -3.02 -10.32
C ILE A 83 -9.80 -3.06 -11.80
N ARG A 84 -10.07 -4.26 -12.32
CA ARG A 84 -10.45 -4.47 -13.72
C ARG A 84 -11.68 -3.67 -14.13
N ARG A 85 -12.65 -3.48 -13.23
CA ARG A 85 -13.94 -2.86 -13.56
C ARG A 85 -13.94 -1.34 -13.38
N TYR A 86 -13.15 -0.83 -12.46
CA TYR A 86 -13.32 0.53 -11.94
C TYR A 86 -12.06 1.39 -11.99
N ALA A 87 -10.87 0.80 -12.19
CA ALA A 87 -9.63 1.56 -12.22
C ALA A 87 -9.23 1.91 -13.65
N ASP A 88 -8.90 3.18 -13.88
CA ASP A 88 -8.26 3.64 -15.12
C ASP A 88 -6.73 3.51 -15.02
N LEU A 89 -6.19 3.79 -13.83
CA LEU A 89 -4.77 3.74 -13.50
C LEU A 89 -4.57 2.97 -12.21
N VAL A 90 -3.50 2.17 -12.16
CA VAL A 90 -3.13 1.37 -11.00
C VAL A 90 -1.65 1.62 -10.69
N ALA A 91 -1.38 2.15 -9.49
CA ALA A 91 -0.04 2.24 -8.94
C ALA A 91 0.19 1.06 -7.98
N ILE A 92 1.10 0.15 -8.35
CA ILE A 92 1.51 -1.01 -7.55
C ILE A 92 2.70 -0.59 -6.70
N VAL A 93 2.54 -0.65 -5.38
CA VAL A 93 3.60 -0.26 -4.44
C VAL A 93 4.77 -1.24 -4.49
N LEU A 94 5.97 -0.72 -4.72
CA LEU A 94 7.23 -1.44 -4.77
C LEU A 94 8.12 -0.95 -3.61
N ASP A 95 8.09 -1.65 -2.48
CA ASP A 95 8.96 -1.32 -1.35
C ASP A 95 10.40 -1.75 -1.64
N SER A 96 11.28 -0.77 -1.84
CA SER A 96 12.69 -0.99 -2.15
C SER A 96 13.51 -1.55 -0.97
N HIS A 97 12.90 -1.74 0.20
CA HIS A 97 13.49 -2.48 1.34
C HIS A 97 13.08 -3.96 1.38
N CYS A 98 12.07 -4.37 0.60
CA CYS A 98 11.43 -5.66 0.73
C CYS A 98 11.41 -6.44 -0.59
N LEU A 99 12.31 -7.43 -0.72
CA LEU A 99 12.32 -8.32 -1.89
C LEU A 99 10.97 -9.05 -2.09
N MET A 100 10.29 -9.41 -1.00
CA MET A 100 8.96 -10.03 -1.07
C MET A 100 7.90 -9.08 -1.66
N SER A 101 8.03 -7.77 -1.43
CA SER A 101 7.18 -6.77 -2.07
C SER A 101 7.34 -6.82 -3.59
N ILE A 102 8.57 -6.94 -4.08
CA ILE A 102 8.87 -6.97 -5.52
C ILE A 102 8.36 -8.27 -6.15
N GLN A 103 8.54 -9.40 -5.49
CA GLN A 103 8.02 -10.69 -5.94
C GLN A 103 6.49 -10.71 -5.97
N SER A 104 5.85 -10.19 -4.93
CA SER A 104 4.39 -10.07 -4.84
C SER A 104 3.85 -9.17 -5.97
N ALA A 105 4.48 -8.01 -6.19
CA ALA A 105 4.12 -7.10 -7.27
C ALA A 105 4.28 -7.74 -8.65
N GLY A 106 5.34 -8.50 -8.89
CA GLY A 106 5.54 -9.24 -10.14
C GLY A 106 4.46 -10.29 -10.38
N ALA A 107 4.11 -11.08 -9.35
CA ALA A 107 3.03 -12.06 -9.42
C ALA A 107 1.67 -11.38 -9.67
N PHE A 108 1.42 -10.25 -9.01
CA PHE A 108 0.19 -9.48 -9.16
C PHE A 108 0.07 -8.84 -10.55
N ALA A 109 1.13 -8.21 -11.05
CA ALA A 109 1.17 -7.65 -12.40
C ALA A 109 0.97 -8.74 -13.47
N ALA A 110 1.57 -9.93 -13.29
CA ALA A 110 1.34 -11.06 -14.17
C ALA A 110 -0.11 -11.55 -14.14
N ALA A 111 -0.75 -11.57 -12.96
CA ALA A 111 -2.16 -11.93 -12.82
C ALA A 111 -3.09 -10.92 -13.52
N LEU A 112 -2.81 -9.62 -13.38
CA LEU A 112 -3.55 -8.54 -14.06
C LEU A 112 -3.44 -8.65 -15.58
N ARG A 113 -2.26 -8.97 -16.13
CA ARG A 113 -2.05 -9.15 -17.59
C ARG A 113 -2.76 -10.36 -18.18
N ARG A 114 -2.95 -11.42 -17.41
CA ARG A 114 -3.65 -12.64 -17.87
C ARG A 114 -5.12 -12.40 -18.15
N ILE A 115 -5.68 -11.30 -17.64
CA ILE A 115 -7.07 -10.97 -17.81
C ILE A 115 -7.25 -10.23 -19.14
N LYS A 116 -8.01 -10.86 -20.04
CA LYS A 116 -8.45 -10.23 -21.28
C LYS A 116 -9.56 -9.22 -20.96
N CYS A 117 -9.22 -7.94 -20.82
CA CYS A 117 -10.22 -6.88 -20.79
C CYS A 117 -10.90 -6.75 -22.17
N ARG A 118 -12.22 -6.52 -22.18
CA ARG A 118 -13.02 -6.43 -23.42
C ARG A 118 -13.15 -5.01 -23.97
N GLU A 119 -12.89 -3.97 -23.18
CA GLU A 119 -13.15 -2.57 -23.57
C GLU A 119 -11.90 -1.68 -23.44
N THR A 120 -11.23 -1.66 -22.28
CA THR A 120 -9.91 -1.02 -22.08
C THR A 120 -9.20 -1.68 -20.91
N SER A 121 -7.88 -1.85 -20.98
CA SER A 121 -7.08 -2.32 -19.84
C SER A 121 -6.58 -1.10 -19.04
N PRO A 122 -6.66 -1.12 -17.70
CA PRO A 122 -6.05 -0.10 -16.87
C PRO A 122 -4.55 0.03 -17.18
N ALA A 123 -4.01 1.24 -17.04
CA ALA A 123 -2.57 1.45 -17.07
C ALA A 123 -1.96 1.02 -15.73
N TYR A 124 -0.95 0.15 -15.75
CA TYR A 124 -0.30 -0.37 -14.56
C TYR A 124 1.10 0.21 -14.42
N PHE A 125 1.39 0.82 -13.28
CA PHE A 125 2.69 1.39 -12.96
C PHE A 125 3.22 0.87 -11.61
N GLY A 126 4.53 0.76 -11.48
CA GLY A 126 5.20 0.56 -10.19
C GLY A 126 5.45 1.91 -9.51
N LEU A 127 5.06 2.04 -8.24
CA LEU A 127 5.40 3.17 -7.38
C LEU A 127 6.49 2.73 -6.41
N ILE A 128 7.72 3.21 -6.60
CA ILE A 128 8.83 2.85 -5.73
C ILE A 128 8.72 3.64 -4.42
N THR A 129 8.77 2.94 -3.30
CA THR A 129 8.74 3.52 -1.96
C THR A 129 9.99 3.18 -1.17
N ASN A 130 10.28 4.00 -0.14
CA ASN A 130 11.51 3.94 0.66
C ASN A 130 12.79 4.01 -0.20
N ASN A 131 12.75 4.75 -1.33
CA ASN A 131 13.88 4.83 -2.24
C ASN A 131 14.94 5.84 -1.78
N ASP A 132 15.47 5.62 -0.58
CA ASP A 132 16.52 6.46 -0.05
C ASP A 132 17.87 6.08 -0.69
N VAL A 133 18.36 6.92 -1.60
CA VAL A 133 19.68 6.77 -2.21
C VAL A 133 20.74 7.06 -1.14
N GLY A 134 21.48 6.03 -0.73
CA GLY A 134 22.54 6.17 0.28
C GLY A 134 22.05 6.25 1.72
N ALA A 135 20.78 5.92 2.02
CA ALA A 135 20.35 5.76 3.40
C ALA A 135 21.19 4.70 4.10
N VAL A 136 21.71 5.10 5.26
CA VAL A 136 22.29 4.19 6.24
C VAL A 136 21.13 3.39 6.84
N SER A 137 21.34 2.14 7.25
CA SER A 137 20.26 1.43 7.93
C SER A 137 19.85 2.21 9.18
N PRO A 138 18.57 2.24 9.59
CA PRO A 138 18.15 2.95 10.80
C PRO A 138 18.93 2.51 12.05
N GLU A 139 19.29 1.22 12.11
CA GLU A 139 20.14 0.64 13.16
C GLU A 139 21.58 1.18 13.12
N LEU A 140 22.04 1.62 11.95
CA LEU A 140 23.34 2.26 11.75
C LEU A 140 23.25 3.80 11.89
N GLU A 141 22.10 4.44 11.72
CA GLU A 141 21.89 5.88 11.98
C GLU A 141 22.06 6.23 13.47
N GLU A 142 21.55 5.38 14.37
CA GLU A 142 21.77 5.50 15.83
C GLU A 142 23.28 5.39 16.19
N TYR A 143 24.07 4.81 15.28
CA TYR A 143 25.50 4.56 15.44
C TYR A 143 26.41 5.65 14.86
N VAL A 144 25.93 6.51 13.94
CA VAL A 144 26.75 7.60 13.35
C VAL A 144 26.93 8.78 14.31
N GLY A 145 26.31 8.76 15.49
CA GLY A 145 26.70 9.67 16.57
C GLY A 145 28.12 9.35 17.03
N ASP A 146 29.04 10.30 16.90
CA ASP A 146 30.46 10.23 17.31
C ASP A 146 30.64 9.51 18.67
N LEU A 147 30.80 8.19 18.65
CA LEU A 147 31.19 7.39 19.81
C LEU A 147 32.71 7.22 19.76
N PRO A 148 33.49 8.02 20.52
CA PRO A 148 34.92 7.81 20.60
C PRO A 148 35.18 6.46 21.27
N ALA A 149 35.93 5.59 20.57
CA ALA A 149 36.41 4.27 20.99
C ALA A 149 35.44 3.08 20.85
N LEU A 150 34.97 2.84 19.63
CA LEU A 150 34.43 1.53 19.25
C LEU A 150 35.59 0.54 19.05
N ASP A 151 35.46 -0.63 19.68
CA ASP A 151 36.36 -1.76 19.49
C ASP A 151 36.45 -2.16 18.01
N ASP A 152 37.63 -2.61 17.57
CA ASP A 152 37.89 -2.94 16.17
C ASP A 152 37.01 -4.09 15.68
N SER A 153 36.63 -5.03 16.55
CA SER A 153 35.74 -6.13 16.19
C SER A 153 34.31 -5.66 15.92
N LEU A 154 33.79 -4.76 16.76
CA LEU A 154 32.48 -4.12 16.57
C LEU A 154 32.48 -3.27 15.30
N ARG A 155 33.56 -2.51 15.05
CA ARG A 155 33.68 -1.73 13.81
C ARG A 155 33.60 -2.61 12.57
N ALA A 156 34.32 -3.74 12.56
CA ALA A 156 34.27 -4.69 11.46
C ALA A 156 32.88 -5.30 11.27
N GLU A 157 32.16 -5.61 12.35
CA GLU A 157 30.78 -6.10 12.30
C GLU A 157 29.83 -5.07 11.67
N PHE A 158 29.92 -3.80 12.07
CA PHE A 158 29.09 -2.74 11.49
C PHE A 158 29.43 -2.45 10.03
N GLU A 159 30.72 -2.50 9.67
CA GLU A 159 31.14 -2.37 8.28
C GLU A 159 30.58 -3.51 7.42
N ASP A 160 30.63 -4.76 7.89
CA ASP A 160 30.06 -5.91 7.18
C ASP A 160 28.53 -5.83 7.08
N ALA A 161 27.85 -5.43 8.16
CA ALA A 161 26.41 -5.20 8.16
C ALA A 161 26.00 -4.13 7.15
N ARG A 162 26.73 -3.01 7.10
CA ARG A 162 26.52 -1.94 6.11
C ARG A 162 26.73 -2.43 4.67
N HIS A 163 27.79 -3.20 4.43
CA HIS A 163 28.05 -3.77 3.10
C HIS A 163 26.99 -4.78 2.68
N THR A 164 26.55 -5.64 3.60
CA THR A 164 25.46 -6.60 3.38
C THR A 164 24.15 -5.88 3.07
N TYR A 165 23.81 -4.85 3.84
CA TYR A 165 22.64 -4.01 3.60
C TYR A 165 22.70 -3.34 2.21
N THR A 166 23.84 -2.75 1.85
CA THR A 166 24.05 -2.10 0.56
C THR A 166 23.88 -3.09 -0.60
N ARG A 167 24.51 -4.27 -0.52
CA ARG A 167 24.37 -5.31 -1.55
C ARG A 167 22.93 -5.78 -1.69
N ARG A 168 22.21 -5.93 -0.56
CA ARG A 168 20.78 -6.29 -0.56
C ARG A 168 19.94 -5.20 -1.24
N ARG A 169 20.19 -3.92 -0.97
CA ARG A 169 19.50 -2.79 -1.62
C ARG A 169 19.70 -2.80 -3.13
N GLU A 170 20.94 -2.91 -3.59
CA GLU A 170 21.27 -3.00 -5.02
C GLU A 170 20.60 -4.20 -5.70
N ALA A 171 20.56 -5.35 -5.02
CA ALA A 171 19.87 -6.53 -5.54
C ALA A 171 18.34 -6.31 -5.68
N ILE A 172 17.72 -5.60 -4.74
CA ILE A 172 16.29 -5.26 -4.80
C ILE A 172 16.02 -4.24 -5.93
N LEU A 173 16.85 -3.20 -6.06
CA LEU A 173 16.73 -2.22 -7.15
C LEU A 173 16.87 -2.89 -8.52
N LYS A 174 17.83 -3.81 -8.65
CA LYS A 174 17.96 -4.64 -9.84
C LYS A 174 16.70 -5.46 -10.10
N ALA A 175 16.13 -6.09 -9.08
CA ALA A 175 14.90 -6.87 -9.21
C ALA A 175 13.70 -6.00 -9.62
N ILE A 176 13.62 -4.74 -9.16
CA ILE A 176 12.63 -3.77 -9.63
C ILE A 176 12.80 -3.51 -11.13
N GLY A 177 14.04 -3.24 -11.59
CA GLY A 177 14.32 -3.02 -13.01
C GLY A 177 14.10 -4.24 -13.91
N GLU A 178 14.13 -5.45 -13.35
CA GLU A 178 13.79 -6.70 -14.04
C GLU A 178 12.28 -6.99 -14.07
N LEU A 179 11.46 -6.25 -13.30
CA LEU A 179 10.01 -6.33 -13.44
C LEU A 179 9.62 -5.77 -14.80
N GLU A 180 8.83 -6.52 -15.56
CA GLU A 180 8.24 -6.04 -16.82
C GLU A 180 7.17 -4.96 -16.60
N LEU A 181 7.21 -4.17 -15.52
CA LEU A 181 6.21 -3.18 -15.12
C LEU A 181 6.82 -1.77 -15.26
N PRO A 182 6.23 -0.86 -16.06
CA PRO A 182 6.68 0.52 -16.11
C PRO A 182 6.63 1.16 -14.73
N THR A 183 7.64 1.96 -14.35
CA THR A 183 7.65 2.67 -13.06
C THR A 183 7.19 4.11 -13.24
N LEU A 184 6.52 4.65 -12.22
CA LEU A 184 6.35 6.08 -12.07
C LEU A 184 7.73 6.73 -11.91
N THR A 185 7.87 7.95 -12.40
CA THR A 185 9.07 8.77 -12.27
C THR A 185 9.24 9.33 -10.86
N THR A 186 8.13 9.52 -10.14
CA THR A 186 8.17 9.89 -8.73
C THR A 186 8.49 8.67 -7.87
N GLU A 187 9.58 8.76 -7.12
CA GLU A 187 9.97 7.80 -6.10
C GLU A 187 9.74 8.43 -4.71
N LEU A 188 9.18 7.65 -3.78
CA LEU A 188 8.92 8.10 -2.41
C LEU A 188 10.05 7.66 -1.49
N THR A 189 10.52 8.57 -0.64
CA THR A 189 11.62 8.33 0.30
C THR A 189 11.11 8.04 1.71
N ALA A 190 12.02 7.77 2.65
CA ALA A 190 11.69 7.69 4.07
C ALA A 190 11.46 9.06 4.73
N ALA A 191 11.42 10.17 3.96
CA ALA A 191 11.17 11.51 4.49
C ALA A 191 9.88 11.64 5.31
N HIS A 192 8.90 10.77 5.09
CA HIS A 192 7.68 10.70 5.89
C HIS A 192 7.99 10.44 7.38
N ARG A 193 9.02 9.64 7.70
CA ARG A 193 9.40 9.30 9.07
C ARG A 193 9.85 10.54 9.84
N VAL A 194 10.71 11.36 9.22
CA VAL A 194 11.19 12.63 9.79
C VAL A 194 10.02 13.58 10.05
N ALA A 195 9.11 13.71 9.09
CA ALA A 195 7.94 14.57 9.24
C ALA A 195 7.01 14.09 10.37
N ILE A 196 6.79 12.79 10.48
CA ILE A 196 6.00 12.17 11.56
C ILE A 196 6.67 12.37 12.92
N GLU A 197 7.98 12.16 13.02
CA GLU A 197 8.74 12.35 14.25
C GLU A 197 8.66 13.79 14.75
N ILE A 198 8.88 14.77 13.86
CA ILE A 198 8.74 16.19 14.19
C ILE A 198 7.31 16.50 14.63
N TYR A 199 6.29 15.98 13.92
CA TYR A 199 4.89 16.19 14.29
C TYR A 199 4.56 15.59 15.66
N ASN A 200 5.14 14.45 16.00
CA ASN A 200 4.86 13.70 17.23
C ASN A 200 5.68 14.15 18.43
N LYS A 201 6.75 14.93 18.24
CA LYS A 201 7.75 15.26 19.27
C LYS A 201 7.15 15.67 20.62
N ASP A 202 6.11 16.49 20.62
CA ASP A 202 5.48 17.04 21.82
C ASP A 202 4.06 16.49 22.07
N LYS A 203 3.67 15.41 21.38
CA LYS A 203 2.34 14.81 21.46
C LYS A 203 2.34 13.51 22.25
N ALA A 204 1.26 13.25 22.97
CA ALA A 204 1.01 11.92 23.51
C ALA A 204 0.80 10.92 22.37
N PHE A 205 1.09 9.63 22.60
CA PHE A 205 0.97 8.58 21.58
C PHE A 205 -0.40 8.57 20.85
N MET A 206 -1.49 8.74 21.59
CA MET A 206 -2.86 8.76 21.03
C MET A 206 -3.21 10.04 20.26
N GLU A 207 -2.44 11.11 20.42
CA GLU A 207 -2.62 12.41 19.77
C GLU A 207 -1.67 12.59 18.57
N GLY A 208 -0.73 11.66 18.40
CA GLY A 208 0.24 11.66 17.32
C GLY A 208 -0.36 11.37 15.95
N TYR A 209 0.54 11.31 14.95
CA TYR A 209 0.22 10.93 13.60
C TYR A 209 -0.50 9.58 13.57
N SER A 210 -1.55 9.50 12.76
CA SER A 210 -2.41 8.33 12.66
C SER A 210 -2.94 8.22 11.23
N TYR A 211 -3.69 7.16 10.93
CA TYR A 211 -4.26 6.90 9.62
C TYR A 211 -5.09 8.06 9.05
N PHE A 212 -5.71 8.87 9.90
CA PHE A 212 -6.55 10.00 9.49
C PHE A 212 -5.77 11.29 9.23
N HIS A 213 -4.45 11.29 9.44
CA HIS A 213 -3.59 12.41 9.14
C HIS A 213 -2.99 12.27 7.75
N SER A 214 -2.88 13.39 7.03
CA SER A 214 -2.10 13.51 5.81
C SER A 214 -0.87 14.36 6.07
N LEU A 215 0.29 13.94 5.57
CA LEU A 215 1.52 14.75 5.61
C LEU A 215 1.38 16.10 4.90
N ALA A 216 0.51 16.17 3.89
CA ALA A 216 0.20 17.42 3.22
C ALA A 216 -0.51 18.43 4.15
N ASP A 217 -1.24 17.95 5.16
CA ASP A 217 -1.95 18.80 6.12
C ASP A 217 -1.08 19.11 7.35
N VAL A 218 -0.42 18.08 7.90
CA VAL A 218 0.33 18.23 9.16
C VAL A 218 1.74 18.79 9.00
N ALA A 219 2.33 18.62 7.82
CA ALA A 219 3.69 19.06 7.51
C ALA A 219 3.79 19.51 6.02
N PRO A 220 3.02 20.53 5.60
CA PRO A 220 2.86 20.91 4.19
C PRO A 220 4.17 21.28 3.47
N ASP A 221 5.17 21.76 4.21
CA ASP A 221 6.46 22.19 3.65
C ASP A 221 7.53 21.09 3.69
N SER A 222 7.21 19.93 4.26
CA SER A 222 8.13 18.79 4.37
C SER A 222 8.52 18.20 3.00
N HIS A 223 9.65 17.50 2.97
CA HIS A 223 10.08 16.77 1.78
C HIS A 223 9.05 15.72 1.35
N ALA A 224 8.45 15.01 2.32
CA ALA A 224 7.38 14.04 2.06
C ALA A 224 6.14 14.69 1.43
N ALA A 225 5.70 15.86 1.90
CA ALA A 225 4.58 16.58 1.28
C ALA A 225 4.92 17.04 -0.15
N ARG A 226 6.18 17.38 -0.44
CA ARG A 226 6.65 17.68 -1.81
C ARG A 226 6.66 16.45 -2.71
N GLU A 227 7.06 15.29 -2.21
CA GLU A 227 6.96 14.01 -2.93
C GLU A 227 5.51 13.66 -3.27
N MET A 228 4.59 13.80 -2.30
CA MET A 228 3.16 13.56 -2.55
C MET A 228 2.58 14.50 -3.60
N ARG A 229 3.00 15.78 -3.63
CA ARG A 229 2.60 16.72 -4.70
C ARG A 229 3.12 16.30 -6.07
N ARG A 230 4.40 15.92 -6.18
CA ARG A 230 4.98 15.41 -7.43
C ARG A 230 4.26 14.16 -7.93
N LEU A 231 4.00 13.21 -7.04
CA LEU A 231 3.23 12.01 -7.36
C LEU A 231 1.82 12.37 -7.83
N THR A 232 1.16 13.30 -7.14
CA THR A 232 -0.17 13.79 -7.53
C THR A 232 -0.16 14.39 -8.94
N ASP A 233 0.79 15.28 -9.22
CA ASP A 233 0.93 15.92 -10.54
C ASP A 233 1.18 14.87 -11.64
N GLU A 234 2.05 13.90 -11.37
CA GLU A 234 2.33 12.80 -12.29
C GLU A 234 1.08 11.95 -12.59
N LEU A 235 0.34 11.54 -11.56
CA LEU A 235 -0.88 10.74 -11.72
C LEU A 235 -1.98 11.50 -12.48
N ILE A 236 -2.10 12.81 -12.27
CA ILE A 236 -3.04 13.66 -13.02
C ILE A 236 -2.63 13.76 -14.49
N ASN A 237 -1.33 13.92 -14.76
CA ASN A 237 -0.82 14.04 -16.12
C ASN A 237 -0.97 12.76 -16.95
N PHE A 238 -0.95 11.58 -16.32
CA PHE A 238 -1.22 10.31 -17.03
C PHE A 238 -2.67 10.16 -17.53
N ARG A 239 -3.60 11.02 -17.08
CA ARG A 239 -5.00 11.03 -17.52
C ARG A 239 -5.23 11.88 -18.78
N MET A 240 -4.31 12.80 -19.10
CA MET A 240 -4.39 13.71 -20.26
C MET A 240 -3.66 13.14 -21.49
#